data_AF-A0AA35ZEJ6-F1
#
_entry.id   AF-A0AA35ZEJ6-F1
#
_cell.length_a   1.000
_cell.length_b   1.000
_cell.length_c   1.000
_cell.angle_alpha   90.00
_cell.angle_beta   90.00
_cell.angle_gamma   90.00
#
_symmetry.space_group_name_H-M   'P 1'
#
loop_
_entity.id
_entity.type
_entity.pdbx_description
1 polymer ?
#
loop_
_entity_poly.entity_id
_entity_poly.type
_entity_poly.pdbx_seq_one_letter_code
_entity_poly.pdbx_strand_id
1 'polypeptide(L)'
;MFFSTLSTLDSEPVQWKQCKTFGGSMDQVLDAQFGNSHSSLKLTVAYSNGIVKVYEILDPMDLKNWQLQAELQNVTDSVTKFGKASCLSASISWNPQRSDTFPASFLLGLNSDTPQLNSPKVWEFDQDHQRWLPVAELADHDDKGDQVYAVAWAPNIGRPYELMSVATLKSISIWQMASDPDIDGRLSVEKVATFPCHNNQVWQMEWDMSGMTLATTGSDGRVKLWQSNLNGVWHEQAIIEPTT
;
A
#
# COMPACT_ATOMS: atom_id res chain seq x y z
N MET A 1 13.45 10.52 -9.94
CA MET A 1 13.57 10.59 -8.47
C MET A 1 14.65 11.59 -8.11
N PHE A 2 14.35 12.54 -7.23
CA PHE A 2 15.25 13.61 -6.83
C PHE A 2 15.62 13.46 -5.35
N PHE A 3 16.87 13.76 -4.98
CA PHE A 3 17.34 13.82 -3.59
C PHE A 3 18.00 15.18 -3.31
N SER A 4 17.94 15.63 -2.05
CA SER A 4 18.63 16.80 -1.53
C SER A 4 19.94 16.38 -0.84
N THR A 5 21.02 17.12 -1.08
CA THR A 5 22.27 16.99 -0.33
C THR A 5 22.34 18.07 0.75
N LEU A 6 22.44 17.68 2.02
CA LEU A 6 22.75 18.59 3.13
C LEU A 6 24.27 18.77 3.22
N SER A 7 24.81 19.88 2.71
CA SER A 7 26.16 20.33 3.05
C SER A 7 26.09 21.15 4.34
N THR A 8 26.91 20.77 5.33
CA THR A 8 26.93 21.39 6.67
C THR A 8 27.80 22.65 6.79
N LEU A 9 28.15 23.29 5.68
CA LEU A 9 28.88 24.57 5.69
C LEU A 9 28.28 25.49 4.62
N ASP A 10 27.72 26.60 5.08
CA ASP A 10 27.33 27.83 4.37
C ASP A 10 26.38 27.74 3.16
N SER A 11 25.12 28.10 3.42
CA SER A 11 24.24 28.92 2.56
C SER A 11 23.97 28.54 1.10
N GLU A 12 24.40 27.39 0.60
CA GLU A 12 23.98 26.95 -0.74
C GLU A 12 22.53 26.47 -0.72
N PRO A 13 21.68 26.91 -1.68
CA PRO A 13 20.32 26.43 -1.78
C PRO A 13 20.34 24.93 -2.08
N VAL A 14 19.47 24.18 -1.39
CA VAL A 14 19.28 22.74 -1.60
C VAL A 14 19.05 22.47 -3.09
N GLN A 15 20.01 21.82 -3.75
CA GLN A 15 19.91 21.46 -5.16
C GLN A 15 19.37 20.03 -5.31
N TRP A 16 18.27 19.90 -6.04
CA TRP A 16 17.72 18.61 -6.41
C TRP A 16 18.54 18.00 -7.54
N LYS A 17 19.03 16.77 -7.32
CA LYS A 17 19.75 16.01 -8.35
C LYS A 17 18.92 14.81 -8.80
N GLN A 18 18.74 14.68 -10.11
CA GLN A 18 18.12 13.48 -10.69
C GLN A 18 19.11 12.31 -10.60
N CYS A 19 18.78 11.27 -9.81
CA CYS A 19 19.62 10.08 -9.68
C CYS A 19 19.27 8.99 -10.70
N LYS A 20 17.97 8.78 -10.95
CA LYS A 20 17.47 7.73 -11.85
C LYS A 20 16.19 8.17 -12.55
N THR A 21 16.07 7.75 -13.80
CA THR A 21 14.84 7.72 -14.59
C THR A 21 14.51 6.27 -14.90
N PHE A 22 13.32 5.84 -14.53
CA PHE A 22 12.79 4.53 -14.90
C PHE A 22 12.09 4.70 -16.25
N GLY A 23 12.59 4.04 -17.30
CA GLY A 23 12.01 4.08 -18.65
C GLY A 23 11.60 2.69 -19.11
N GLY A 24 10.85 2.62 -20.22
CA GLY A 24 10.64 1.36 -20.96
C GLY A 24 9.22 0.79 -21.00
N SER A 25 8.25 1.42 -20.34
CA SER A 25 6.83 1.07 -20.49
C SER A 25 6.06 2.26 -21.08
N MET A 26 5.18 1.98 -22.04
CA MET A 26 4.21 2.96 -22.56
C MET A 26 3.01 3.13 -21.62
N ASP A 27 2.96 2.36 -20.54
CA ASP A 27 1.87 2.32 -19.58
C ASP A 27 2.06 3.40 -18.51
N GLN A 28 0.95 3.98 -18.07
CA GLN A 28 0.97 5.05 -17.08
C GLN A 28 1.34 4.48 -15.70
N VAL A 29 2.21 5.19 -14.98
CA VAL A 29 2.43 4.93 -13.54
C VAL A 29 1.23 5.47 -12.78
N LEU A 30 0.56 4.59 -12.05
CA LEU A 30 -0.63 4.92 -11.25
C LEU A 30 -0.27 5.25 -9.81
N ASP A 31 0.70 4.52 -9.24
CA ASP A 31 1.22 4.78 -7.90
C ASP A 31 2.66 4.30 -7.79
N ALA A 32 3.45 4.94 -6.92
CA ALA A 32 4.82 4.57 -6.63
C ALA A 32 5.18 4.89 -5.18
N GLN A 33 5.59 3.87 -4.42
CA GLN A 33 5.89 4.01 -3.01
C GLN A 33 7.23 3.36 -2.65
N PHE A 34 8.04 4.09 -1.89
CA PHE A 34 9.26 3.54 -1.32
C PHE A 34 8.96 2.56 -0.21
N GLY A 35 9.68 1.45 -0.22
CA GLY A 35 9.66 0.48 0.85
C GLY A 35 10.59 0.85 1.99
N ASN A 36 10.21 0.39 3.16
CA ASN A 36 10.97 0.52 4.39
C ASN A 36 11.85 -0.72 4.56
N SER A 37 13.10 -0.63 4.13
CA SER A 37 14.16 -1.63 4.41
C SER A 37 15.36 -0.89 5.01
N HIS A 38 16.03 -1.47 6.01
CA HIS A 38 17.23 -0.86 6.61
C HIS A 38 18.47 -1.10 5.77
N SER A 39 18.53 -2.23 5.06
CA SER A 39 19.71 -2.66 4.31
C SER A 39 19.65 -2.36 2.82
N SER A 40 18.46 -2.02 2.30
CA SER A 40 18.26 -1.74 0.88
C SER A 40 17.22 -0.64 0.67
N LEU A 41 17.27 0.02 -0.49
CA LEU A 41 16.22 0.94 -0.90
C LEU A 41 15.30 0.22 -1.89
N LYS A 42 14.04 0.02 -1.51
CA LYS A 42 13.02 -0.60 -2.38
C LYS A 42 12.05 0.45 -2.91
N LEU A 43 11.60 0.27 -4.15
CA LEU A 43 10.57 1.09 -4.78
C LEU A 43 9.56 0.17 -5.47
N THR A 44 8.31 0.23 -5.04
CA THR A 44 7.21 -0.46 -5.72
C THR A 44 6.49 0.53 -6.62
N VAL A 45 6.20 0.14 -7.86
CA VAL A 45 5.53 0.97 -8.86
C VAL A 45 4.39 0.17 -9.48
N ALA A 46 3.17 0.70 -9.43
CA ALA A 46 2.00 0.12 -10.07
C ALA A 46 1.69 0.82 -11.40
N TYR A 47 1.37 0.05 -12.43
CA TYR A 47 1.14 0.53 -13.79
C TYR A 47 -0.30 0.30 -14.25
N SER A 48 -0.74 1.08 -15.24
CA SER A 48 -2.10 1.03 -15.79
C SER A 48 -2.49 -0.28 -16.47
N ASN A 49 -1.53 -1.16 -16.77
CA ASN A 49 -1.77 -2.49 -17.33
C ASN A 49 -1.96 -3.58 -16.24
N GLY A 50 -1.98 -3.19 -14.96
CA GLY A 50 -2.11 -4.11 -13.82
C GLY A 50 -0.82 -4.80 -13.39
N ILE A 51 0.31 -4.46 -14.01
CA ILE A 51 1.63 -4.91 -13.57
C ILE A 51 2.12 -4.03 -12.43
N VAL A 52 2.74 -4.65 -11.43
CA VAL A 52 3.46 -3.96 -10.35
C VAL A 52 4.93 -4.38 -10.41
N LYS A 53 5.84 -3.42 -10.38
CA LYS A 53 7.28 -3.69 -10.38
C LYS A 53 7.90 -3.29 -9.05
N VAL A 54 8.73 -4.17 -8.52
CA VAL A 54 9.54 -3.89 -7.33
C VAL A 54 10.97 -3.71 -7.81
N TYR A 55 11.54 -2.53 -7.55
CA TYR A 55 12.92 -2.21 -7.79
C TYR A 55 13.69 -2.15 -6.47
N GLU A 56 14.97 -2.50 -6.51
CA GLU A 56 15.83 -2.48 -5.35
C GLU A 56 17.21 -1.89 -5.68
N ILE A 57 17.77 -1.18 -4.72
CA ILE A 57 19.19 -0.86 -4.64
C ILE A 57 19.78 -1.63 -3.47
N LEU A 58 20.78 -2.47 -3.75
CA LEU A 58 21.53 -3.24 -2.75
C LEU A 58 22.64 -2.41 -2.09
N ASP A 59 23.22 -1.45 -2.81
CA ASP A 59 24.22 -0.51 -2.27
C ASP A 59 23.64 0.91 -2.24
N PRO A 60 23.15 1.38 -1.08
CA PRO A 60 22.56 2.72 -0.94
C PRO A 60 23.50 3.87 -1.35
N MET A 61 24.81 3.62 -1.46
CA MET A 61 25.77 4.63 -1.92
C MET A 61 25.75 4.81 -3.45
N ASP A 62 25.30 3.81 -4.21
CA ASP A 62 25.11 3.89 -5.66
C ASP A 62 23.62 3.97 -6.05
N LEU A 63 23.03 5.14 -5.79
CA LEU A 63 21.63 5.47 -6.07
C LEU A 63 21.21 5.36 -7.56
N LYS A 64 22.16 5.09 -8.47
CA LYS A 64 21.88 4.90 -9.90
C LYS A 64 21.61 3.45 -10.26
N ASN A 65 22.09 2.50 -9.44
CA ASN A 65 22.07 1.08 -9.71
C ASN A 65 20.78 0.38 -9.22
N TRP A 66 19.63 0.96 -9.59
CA TRP A 66 18.33 0.31 -9.40
C TRP A 66 18.21 -0.93 -10.28
N GLN A 67 17.88 -2.05 -9.65
CA GLN A 67 17.63 -3.33 -10.29
C GLN A 67 16.16 -3.71 -10.19
N LEU A 68 15.61 -4.36 -11.22
CA LEU A 68 14.26 -4.92 -11.16
C LEU A 68 14.33 -6.23 -10.34
N GLN A 69 13.76 -6.23 -9.14
CA GLN A 69 13.69 -7.41 -8.29
C GLN A 69 12.53 -8.32 -8.70
N ALA A 70 11.36 -7.74 -8.99
CA ALA A 70 10.18 -8.51 -9.34
C ALA A 70 9.22 -7.76 -10.25
N GLU A 71 8.48 -8.54 -11.04
CA GLU A 71 7.31 -8.11 -11.81
C GLU A 71 6.13 -8.96 -11.34
N LEU A 72 5.11 -8.30 -10.78
CA LEU A 72 3.98 -8.90 -10.09
C LEU A 72 2.68 -8.55 -10.81
N GLN A 73 1.69 -9.41 -10.65
CA GLN A 73 0.31 -9.15 -11.04
C GLN A 73 -0.59 -9.58 -9.88
N ASN A 74 -1.67 -8.83 -9.63
CA ASN A 74 -2.51 -9.03 -8.44
C ASN A 74 -3.45 -10.24 -8.52
N VAL A 75 -2.99 -11.35 -9.10
CA VAL A 75 -3.76 -12.59 -9.31
C VAL A 75 -3.29 -13.69 -8.36
N THR A 76 -4.20 -14.60 -8.00
CA THR A 76 -3.88 -15.72 -7.11
C THR A 76 -3.31 -16.91 -7.88
N ASP A 77 -3.67 -17.05 -9.16
CA ASP A 77 -3.20 -18.12 -10.02
C ASP A 77 -2.16 -17.61 -11.02
N SER A 78 -0.93 -18.11 -10.87
CA SER A 78 0.24 -17.77 -11.70
C SER A 78 0.06 -18.13 -13.17
N VAL A 79 -0.90 -19.02 -13.47
CA VAL A 79 -1.18 -19.51 -14.82
C VAL A 79 -2.13 -18.57 -15.58
N THR A 80 -2.97 -17.83 -14.87
CA THR A 80 -3.94 -16.91 -15.50
C THR A 80 -3.30 -15.56 -15.77
N LYS A 81 -2.69 -15.41 -16.95
CA LYS A 81 -2.45 -14.10 -17.53
C LYS A 81 -3.76 -13.60 -18.13
N PHE A 82 -4.40 -12.65 -17.47
CA PHE A 82 -5.52 -11.94 -18.07
C PHE A 82 -5.05 -11.15 -19.30
N GLY A 83 -5.99 -10.83 -20.20
CA GLY A 83 -5.72 -10.00 -21.38
C GLY A 83 -5.20 -8.61 -20.99
N LYS A 84 -5.20 -7.65 -21.92
CA LYS A 84 -4.83 -6.25 -21.61
C LYS A 84 -5.81 -5.67 -20.57
N ALA A 85 -5.52 -5.85 -19.28
CA ALA A 85 -6.24 -5.23 -18.19
C ALA A 85 -5.97 -3.74 -18.21
N SER A 86 -6.97 -2.94 -17.86
CA SER A 86 -6.82 -1.50 -17.68
C SER A 86 -7.15 -1.15 -16.23
N CYS A 87 -6.17 -0.58 -15.54
CA CYS A 87 -6.32 -0.02 -14.20
C CYS A 87 -6.49 1.49 -14.31
N LEU A 88 -7.54 2.03 -13.69
CA LEU A 88 -7.82 3.46 -13.57
C LEU A 88 -7.00 4.10 -12.45
N SER A 89 -6.82 3.38 -11.34
CA SER A 89 -5.99 3.79 -10.21
C SER A 89 -5.37 2.59 -9.52
N ALA A 90 -4.32 2.86 -8.75
CA ALA A 90 -3.66 1.90 -7.86
C ALA A 90 -3.36 2.61 -6.55
N SER A 91 -3.28 1.83 -5.47
CA SER A 91 -2.84 2.34 -4.17
C SER A 91 -1.93 1.29 -3.52
N ILE A 92 -0.73 1.72 -3.14
CA ILE A 92 0.28 0.93 -2.47
C ILE A 92 0.47 1.50 -1.06
N SER A 93 0.50 0.61 -0.06
CA SER A 93 0.88 0.98 1.30
C SER A 93 1.86 -0.05 1.87
N TRP A 94 3.13 0.34 2.00
CA TRP A 94 4.14 -0.47 2.68
C TRP A 94 3.87 -0.62 4.17
N ASN A 95 4.29 -1.76 4.73
CA ASN A 95 4.36 -1.94 6.17
C ASN A 95 5.29 -0.85 6.76
N PRO A 96 4.80 0.01 7.66
CA PRO A 96 5.57 1.10 8.24
C PRO A 96 6.64 0.63 9.22
N GLN A 97 6.58 -0.61 9.72
CA GLN A 97 7.58 -1.14 10.63
C GLN A 97 8.92 -1.33 9.91
N ARG A 98 9.94 -0.63 10.40
CA ARG A 98 11.33 -0.80 9.96
C ARG A 98 11.99 -1.85 10.84
N SER A 99 12.00 -3.10 10.41
CA SER A 99 12.77 -4.15 11.10
C SER A 99 13.46 -5.06 10.11
N ASP A 100 14.68 -5.50 10.45
CA ASP A 100 15.39 -6.54 9.70
C ASP A 100 14.87 -7.94 10.05
N THR A 101 14.15 -8.08 11.16
CA THR A 101 13.54 -9.36 11.59
C THR A 101 12.26 -9.68 10.85
N PHE A 102 11.58 -8.70 10.27
CA PHE A 102 10.34 -8.93 9.54
C PHE A 102 10.59 -8.82 8.04
N PRO A 103 9.96 -9.69 7.23
CA PRO A 103 10.06 -9.62 5.79
C PRO A 103 9.46 -8.29 5.27
N ALA A 104 9.96 -7.85 4.13
CA ALA A 104 9.48 -6.63 3.50
C ALA A 104 8.08 -6.88 2.93
N SER A 105 7.08 -6.11 3.37
CA SER A 105 5.69 -6.34 2.99
C SER A 105 4.97 -5.05 2.59
N PHE A 106 4.04 -5.14 1.65
CA PHE A 106 3.18 -4.03 1.24
C PHE A 106 1.78 -4.50 0.89
N LEU A 107 0.80 -3.63 1.11
CA LEU A 107 -0.58 -3.79 0.70
C LEU A 107 -0.79 -3.14 -0.67
N LEU A 108 -1.47 -3.85 -1.56
CA LEU A 108 -1.82 -3.39 -2.90
C LEU A 108 -3.33 -3.41 -3.10
N GLY A 109 -3.88 -2.29 -3.57
CA GLY A 109 -5.24 -2.19 -4.09
C GLY A 109 -5.24 -1.68 -5.53
N LEU A 110 -6.13 -2.22 -6.37
CA LEU A 110 -6.30 -1.80 -7.75
C LEU A 110 -7.76 -1.46 -8.05
N ASN A 111 -7.94 -0.44 -8.87
CA ASN A 111 -9.20 -0.13 -9.54
C ASN A 111 -9.07 -0.49 -11.02
N SER A 112 -9.44 -1.71 -11.37
CA SER A 112 -9.35 -2.25 -12.73
C SER A 112 -10.72 -2.60 -13.29
N ASP A 113 -10.80 -2.58 -14.62
CA ASP A 113 -11.86 -3.20 -15.42
C ASP A 113 -11.90 -4.74 -15.31
N THR A 114 -10.84 -5.34 -14.76
CA THR A 114 -10.68 -6.78 -14.57
C THR A 114 -10.86 -7.12 -13.08
N PRO A 115 -12.05 -7.61 -12.65
CA PRO A 115 -12.36 -7.78 -11.22
C PRO A 115 -11.37 -8.66 -10.44
N GLN A 116 -10.76 -9.65 -11.10
CA GLN A 116 -9.78 -10.55 -10.49
C GLN A 116 -8.50 -9.84 -10.03
N LEU A 117 -8.23 -8.64 -10.54
CA LEU A 117 -7.10 -7.80 -10.11
C LEU A 117 -7.46 -6.88 -8.94
N ASN A 118 -8.74 -6.66 -8.67
CA ASN A 118 -9.17 -5.65 -7.71
C ASN A 118 -9.05 -6.11 -6.25
N SER A 119 -8.99 -7.42 -6.01
CA SER A 119 -8.90 -7.96 -4.65
C SER A 119 -7.65 -7.42 -3.92
N PRO A 120 -7.78 -6.68 -2.81
CA PRO A 120 -6.63 -6.11 -2.12
C PRO A 120 -5.78 -7.21 -1.49
N LYS A 121 -4.45 -7.15 -1.68
CA LYS A 121 -3.54 -8.21 -1.23
C LYS A 121 -2.32 -7.66 -0.52
N VAL A 122 -1.90 -8.38 0.50
CA VAL A 122 -0.60 -8.20 1.15
C VAL A 122 0.41 -9.06 0.42
N TRP A 123 1.43 -8.38 -0.10
CA TRP A 123 2.59 -8.99 -0.73
C TRP A 123 3.76 -8.94 0.25
N GLU A 124 4.46 -10.06 0.37
CA GLU A 124 5.59 -10.22 1.28
C GLU A 124 6.78 -10.83 0.54
N PHE A 125 7.99 -10.36 0.85
CA PHE A 125 9.21 -10.87 0.28
C PHE A 125 9.72 -12.08 1.08
N ASP A 126 9.63 -13.25 0.47
CA ASP A 126 10.19 -14.50 0.95
C ASP A 126 11.71 -14.51 0.69
N GLN A 127 12.49 -14.34 1.76
CA GLN A 127 13.95 -14.30 1.68
C GLN A 127 14.56 -15.65 1.30
N ASP A 128 13.95 -16.77 1.68
CA ASP A 128 14.50 -18.10 1.44
C ASP A 128 14.43 -18.46 -0.05
N HIS A 129 13.32 -18.08 -0.70
CA HIS A 129 13.10 -18.35 -2.12
C HIS A 129 13.35 -17.13 -3.03
N GLN A 130 13.75 -15.98 -2.46
CA GLN A 130 14.04 -14.74 -3.17
C GLN A 130 12.90 -14.30 -4.11
N ARG A 131 11.66 -14.33 -3.62
CA ARG A 131 10.47 -13.99 -4.41
C ARG A 131 9.40 -13.29 -3.57
N TRP A 132 8.53 -12.55 -4.24
CA TRP A 132 7.36 -11.96 -3.60
C TRP A 132 6.18 -12.93 -3.66
N LEU A 133 5.46 -13.07 -2.55
CA LEU A 133 4.30 -13.95 -2.42
C LEU A 133 3.09 -13.16 -1.90
N PRO A 134 1.88 -13.44 -2.40
CA PRO A 134 0.67 -12.93 -1.79
C PRO A 134 0.37 -13.75 -0.53
N VAL A 135 0.56 -13.16 0.65
CA VAL A 135 0.40 -13.85 1.95
C VAL A 135 -0.98 -13.66 2.57
N ALA A 136 -1.70 -12.62 2.14
CA ALA A 136 -3.07 -12.34 2.58
C ALA A 136 -3.89 -11.68 1.46
N GLU A 137 -5.19 -11.98 1.45
CA GLU A 137 -6.19 -11.38 0.57
C GLU A 137 -7.27 -10.74 1.46
N LEU A 138 -7.40 -9.41 1.41
CA LEU A 138 -8.31 -8.61 2.25
C LEU A 138 -9.69 -8.52 1.58
N ALA A 139 -10.32 -9.68 1.34
CA ALA A 139 -11.64 -9.77 0.75
C ALA A 139 -12.41 -10.97 1.31
N ASP A 140 -13.70 -10.76 1.58
CA ASP A 140 -14.60 -11.88 1.91
C ASP A 140 -14.82 -12.73 0.65
N HIS A 141 -15.26 -13.98 0.82
CA HIS A 141 -15.46 -14.91 -0.30
C HIS A 141 -16.35 -14.36 -1.43
N ASP A 142 -17.36 -13.54 -1.09
CA ASP A 142 -18.32 -12.97 -2.04
C ASP A 142 -17.96 -11.56 -2.54
N ASP A 143 -16.89 -10.94 -2.01
CA ASP A 143 -16.52 -9.53 -2.26
C ASP A 143 -15.25 -9.38 -3.11
N LYS A 144 -14.89 -10.44 -3.86
CA LYS A 144 -13.70 -10.49 -4.71
C LYS A 144 -13.98 -9.87 -6.07
N GLY A 145 -13.85 -8.55 -6.16
CA GLY A 145 -13.98 -7.85 -7.45
C GLY A 145 -14.31 -6.38 -7.38
N ASP A 146 -14.72 -5.90 -6.21
CA ASP A 146 -14.97 -4.49 -5.97
C ASP A 146 -13.70 -3.67 -6.21
N GLN A 147 -13.84 -2.59 -7.00
CA GLN A 147 -12.74 -1.68 -7.29
C GLN A 147 -12.21 -1.01 -6.01
N VAL A 148 -10.91 -1.08 -5.81
CA VAL A 148 -10.23 -0.51 -4.64
C VAL A 148 -9.65 0.83 -5.02
N TYR A 149 -10.08 1.88 -4.31
CA TYR A 149 -9.67 3.25 -4.60
C TYR A 149 -8.46 3.69 -3.78
N ALA A 150 -8.39 3.25 -2.53
CA ALA A 150 -7.28 3.55 -1.64
C ALA A 150 -7.05 2.39 -0.66
N VAL A 151 -5.81 2.20 -0.24
CA VAL A 151 -5.41 1.31 0.85
C VAL A 151 -4.45 2.03 1.79
N ALA A 152 -4.44 1.68 3.08
CA ALA A 152 -3.44 2.20 4.01
C ALA A 152 -3.10 1.18 5.11
N TRP A 153 -1.82 1.00 5.38
CA TRP A 153 -1.28 0.15 6.43
C TRP A 153 -0.95 1.00 7.66
N ALA A 154 -1.52 0.65 8.81
CA ALA A 154 -1.34 1.41 10.04
C ALA A 154 0.01 1.10 10.72
N PRO A 155 0.70 2.09 11.29
CA PRO A 155 1.80 1.85 12.22
C PRO A 155 1.37 0.94 13.37
N ASN A 156 2.04 -0.20 13.53
CA ASN A 156 1.77 -1.12 14.63
C ASN A 156 2.70 -0.85 15.81
N ILE A 157 2.15 -0.20 16.85
CA ILE A 157 2.83 0.05 18.13
C ILE A 157 2.24 -0.89 19.19
N GLY A 158 2.84 -2.07 19.33
CA GLY A 158 2.54 -3.00 20.41
C GLY A 158 1.22 -3.78 20.29
N ARG A 159 0.61 -3.85 19.09
CA ARG A 159 -0.54 -4.74 18.84
C ARG A 159 -0.04 -6.12 18.38
N PRO A 160 -0.75 -7.20 18.73
CA PRO A 160 -0.44 -8.56 18.27
C PRO A 160 -0.92 -8.84 16.84
N TYR A 161 -1.34 -7.80 16.11
CA TYR A 161 -1.86 -7.87 14.76
C TYR A 161 -1.52 -6.59 14.00
N GLU A 162 -1.46 -6.72 12.68
CA GLU A 162 -1.37 -5.62 11.74
C GLU A 162 -2.76 -5.08 11.42
N LEU A 163 -2.86 -3.77 11.22
CA LEU A 163 -4.12 -3.09 10.91
C LEU A 163 -4.02 -2.42 9.54
N MET A 164 -4.99 -2.69 8.69
CA MET A 164 -5.04 -2.19 7.33
C MET A 164 -6.42 -1.64 7.01
N SER A 165 -6.49 -0.60 6.20
CA SER A 165 -7.74 -0.07 5.68
C SER A 165 -7.82 -0.23 4.17
N VAL A 166 -9.01 -0.57 3.68
CA VAL A 166 -9.32 -0.72 2.26
C VAL A 166 -10.58 0.08 1.97
N ALA A 167 -10.50 1.01 1.01
CA ALA A 167 -11.62 1.80 0.53
C ALA A 167 -12.10 1.30 -0.82
N THR A 168 -13.36 0.88 -0.87
CA THR A 168 -14.09 0.61 -2.12
C THR A 168 -15.10 1.73 -2.39
N LEU A 169 -15.86 1.62 -3.48
CA LEU A 169 -16.95 2.56 -3.74
C LEU A 169 -18.05 2.53 -2.66
N LYS A 170 -18.24 1.38 -2.00
CA LYS A 170 -19.35 1.14 -1.07
C LYS A 170 -19.02 1.58 0.35
N SER A 171 -17.79 1.34 0.79
CA SER A 171 -17.40 1.50 2.19
C SER A 171 -15.89 1.52 2.37
N ILE A 172 -15.48 1.96 3.57
CA ILE A 172 -14.16 1.68 4.10
C ILE A 172 -14.26 0.47 5.02
N SER A 173 -13.34 -0.47 4.84
CA SER A 173 -13.20 -1.65 5.69
C SER A 173 -11.87 -1.62 6.42
N ILE A 174 -11.88 -2.05 7.68
CA ILE A 174 -10.69 -2.20 8.52
C ILE A 174 -10.44 -3.69 8.72
N TRP A 175 -9.21 -4.10 8.46
CA TRP A 175 -8.76 -5.48 8.48
C TRP A 175 -7.67 -5.66 9.54
N GLN A 176 -7.79 -6.74 10.30
CA GLN A 176 -6.74 -7.23 11.18
C GLN A 176 -6.09 -8.45 10.54
N MET A 177 -4.77 -8.46 10.49
CA MET A 177 -3.98 -9.61 10.05
C MET A 177 -3.10 -10.04 11.21
N ALA A 178 -3.14 -11.32 11.59
CA ALA A 178 -2.27 -11.83 12.64
C ALA A 178 -0.79 -11.61 12.26
N SER A 179 0.04 -11.30 13.27
CA SER A 179 1.49 -11.16 13.05
C SER A 179 2.18 -12.50 12.85
N ASP A 180 1.65 -13.56 13.47
CA ASP A 180 2.19 -14.91 13.40
C ASP A 180 1.25 -15.81 12.57
N PRO A 181 1.80 -16.69 11.71
CA PRO A 181 1.01 -17.66 10.99
C PRO A 181 0.43 -18.73 11.92
N ASP A 182 -0.72 -19.28 11.54
CA ASP A 182 -1.35 -20.40 12.23
C ASP A 182 -0.58 -21.72 12.04
N ILE A 183 -1.12 -22.81 12.61
CA ILE A 183 -0.52 -24.16 12.53
C ILE A 183 -0.33 -24.63 11.08
N ASP A 184 -1.16 -24.13 10.16
CA ASP A 184 -1.11 -24.45 8.73
C ASP A 184 -0.21 -23.47 7.94
N GLY A 185 0.47 -22.55 8.62
CA GLY A 185 1.36 -21.56 8.01
C GLY A 185 0.62 -20.40 7.35
N ARG A 186 -0.68 -20.21 7.61
CA ARG A 186 -1.48 -19.13 7.03
C ARG A 186 -1.63 -17.97 8.00
N LEU A 187 -1.47 -16.75 7.49
CA LEU A 187 -1.83 -15.55 8.24
C LEU A 187 -3.35 -15.43 8.26
N SER A 188 -3.95 -15.43 9.45
CA SER A 188 -5.37 -15.17 9.58
C SER A 188 -5.65 -13.69 9.32
N VAL A 189 -6.72 -13.44 8.58
CA VAL A 189 -7.16 -12.11 8.20
C VAL A 189 -8.64 -12.00 8.52
N GLU A 190 -9.02 -10.96 9.25
CA GLU A 190 -10.40 -10.70 9.63
C GLU A 190 -10.81 -9.25 9.36
N LYS A 191 -12.02 -9.07 8.85
CA LYS A 191 -12.65 -7.76 8.70
C LYS A 191 -13.29 -7.36 10.02
N VAL A 192 -12.73 -6.37 10.71
CA VAL A 192 -13.18 -5.97 12.06
C VAL A 192 -14.14 -4.80 12.05
N ALA A 193 -14.15 -4.00 10.99
CA ALA A 193 -15.11 -2.91 10.84
C ALA A 193 -15.37 -2.60 9.38
N THR A 194 -16.59 -2.13 9.12
CA THR A 194 -17.01 -1.58 7.85
C THR A 194 -17.87 -0.37 8.13
N PHE A 195 -17.55 0.77 7.52
CA PHE A 195 -18.33 1.98 7.66
C PHE A 195 -18.44 2.75 6.33
N PRO A 196 -19.60 3.38 6.07
CA PRO A 196 -19.74 4.31 4.96
C PRO A 196 -18.97 5.58 5.31
N CYS A 197 -18.05 6.00 4.44
CA CYS A 197 -17.19 7.14 4.73
C CYS A 197 -17.62 8.38 3.95
N HIS A 198 -17.56 8.31 2.62
CA HIS A 198 -17.88 9.40 1.71
C HIS A 198 -19.06 9.01 0.83
N ASN A 199 -19.80 9.98 0.30
CA ASN A 199 -20.94 9.74 -0.62
C ASN A 199 -20.51 9.16 -1.98
N ASN A 200 -19.20 8.95 -2.19
CA ASN A 200 -18.60 8.51 -3.43
C ASN A 200 -17.15 8.03 -3.16
N GLN A 201 -16.29 8.09 -4.18
CA GLN A 201 -14.89 7.64 -4.15
C GLN A 201 -14.06 8.31 -3.05
N VAL A 202 -13.30 7.48 -2.34
CA VAL A 202 -12.22 7.87 -1.43
C VAL A 202 -10.94 8.04 -2.26
N TRP A 203 -10.25 9.17 -2.13
CA TRP A 203 -9.04 9.45 -2.90
C TRP A 203 -7.78 9.01 -2.17
N GLN A 204 -7.71 9.27 -0.88
CA GLN A 204 -6.54 8.97 -0.07
C GLN A 204 -6.96 8.55 1.34
N MET A 205 -6.14 7.68 1.92
CA MET A 205 -6.24 7.24 3.30
C MET A 205 -4.86 7.28 3.95
N GLU A 206 -4.78 7.77 5.17
CA GLU A 206 -3.52 7.82 5.91
C GLU A 206 -3.76 7.62 7.40
N TRP A 207 -2.92 6.78 8.00
CA TRP A 207 -2.94 6.55 9.44
C TRP A 207 -2.04 7.56 10.15
N ASP A 208 -2.44 7.98 11.33
CA ASP A 208 -1.56 8.73 12.20
C ASP A 208 -0.38 7.87 12.68
N MET A 209 0.66 8.50 13.24
CA MET A 209 1.85 7.79 13.70
C MET A 209 1.57 6.77 14.81
N SER A 210 0.49 6.92 15.57
CA SER A 210 0.10 5.93 16.57
C SER A 210 -0.64 4.73 15.97
N GLY A 211 -1.10 4.83 14.72
CA GLY A 211 -1.95 3.84 14.06
C GLY A 211 -3.33 3.71 14.68
N MET A 212 -3.81 4.71 15.40
CA MET A 212 -5.12 4.71 16.08
C MET A 212 -6.17 5.50 15.32
N THR A 213 -5.74 6.50 14.55
CA THR A 213 -6.63 7.42 13.84
C THR A 213 -6.38 7.32 12.34
N LEU A 214 -7.44 7.11 11.58
CA LEU A 214 -7.41 7.07 10.12
C LEU A 214 -7.98 8.37 9.57
N ALA A 215 -7.21 9.09 8.77
CA ALA A 215 -7.68 10.22 7.97
C ALA A 215 -8.07 9.76 6.57
N THR A 216 -9.21 10.23 6.08
CA THR A 216 -9.74 9.87 4.76
C THR A 216 -10.15 11.12 4.00
N THR A 217 -9.88 11.15 2.70
CA THR A 217 -10.32 12.22 1.80
C THR A 217 -11.17 11.64 0.69
N GLY A 218 -12.21 12.36 0.28
CA GLY A 218 -13.17 11.85 -0.69
C GLY A 218 -13.68 12.91 -1.66
N SER A 219 -14.51 12.46 -2.59
CA SER A 219 -15.12 13.33 -3.62
C SER A 219 -16.11 14.35 -3.05
N ASP A 220 -16.48 14.24 -1.77
CA ASP A 220 -17.28 15.24 -1.05
C ASP A 220 -16.48 16.49 -0.68
N GLY A 221 -15.17 16.51 -0.96
CA GLY A 221 -14.28 17.63 -0.66
C GLY A 221 -13.97 17.78 0.83
N ARG A 222 -14.26 16.77 1.64
CA ARG A 222 -14.04 16.79 3.09
C ARG A 222 -12.90 15.86 3.48
N VAL A 223 -12.23 16.19 4.58
CA VAL A 223 -11.35 15.26 5.28
C VAL A 223 -12.09 14.75 6.51
N LYS A 224 -12.16 13.42 6.68
CA LYS A 224 -12.77 12.80 7.85
C LYS A 224 -11.73 12.08 8.67
N LEU A 225 -11.83 12.19 9.99
CA LEU A 225 -10.99 11.46 10.94
C LEU A 225 -11.82 10.36 11.60
N TRP A 226 -11.27 9.15 11.62
CA TRP A 226 -11.91 7.97 12.16
C TRP A 226 -11.06 7.37 13.27
N GLN A 227 -11.69 6.98 14.37
CA GLN A 227 -11.01 6.36 15.50
C GLN A 227 -11.86 5.25 16.09
N SER A 228 -11.21 4.17 16.53
CA SER A 228 -11.89 3.09 17.26
C SER A 228 -12.00 3.42 18.75
N ASN A 229 -13.14 3.07 19.35
CA ASN A 229 -13.30 3.11 20.79
C ASN A 229 -12.75 1.82 21.44
N LEU A 230 -12.77 1.75 22.79
CA LEU A 230 -12.29 0.59 23.54
C LEU A 230 -13.04 -0.72 23.22
N ASN A 231 -14.22 -0.63 22.60
CA ASN A 231 -15.01 -1.79 22.18
C ASN A 231 -14.73 -2.20 20.73
N GLY A 232 -13.74 -1.58 20.07
CA GLY A 232 -13.39 -1.84 18.67
C GLY A 232 -14.33 -1.21 17.65
N VAL A 233 -15.30 -0.40 18.07
CA VAL A 233 -16.25 0.27 17.17
C VAL A 233 -15.62 1.56 16.65
N TRP A 234 -15.62 1.73 15.33
CA TRP A 234 -15.11 2.91 14.64
C TRP A 234 -16.15 4.01 14.58
N HIS A 235 -15.74 5.23 14.93
CA HIS A 235 -16.57 6.43 14.89
C HIS A 235 -15.88 7.55 14.13
N GLU A 236 -16.69 8.40 13.50
CA GLU A 236 -16.23 9.67 12.93
C GLU A 236 -15.90 10.62 14.09
N GLN A 237 -14.62 10.95 14.25
CA GLN A 237 -14.12 11.82 15.30
C GLN A 237 -14.22 13.29 14.93
N ALA A 238 -13.94 13.61 13.66
CA ALA A 238 -13.99 14.99 13.16
C ALA A 238 -14.18 15.03 11.64
N ILE A 239 -14.76 16.13 11.17
CA ILE A 239 -14.82 16.52 9.76
C ILE A 239 -14.08 17.85 9.61
N ILE A 240 -13.18 17.92 8.64
CA ILE A 240 -12.53 19.15 8.21
C ILE A 240 -13.11 19.53 6.86
N GLU A 241 -13.70 20.72 6.79
CA GLU A 241 -14.27 21.28 5.58
C GLU A 241 -13.35 22.37 5.02
N PRO A 242 -13.30 22.54 3.68
CA PRO A 242 -12.54 23.62 3.08
C PRO A 242 -13.13 24.97 3.50
N THR A 243 -12.27 25.91 3.92
CA THR A 243 -12.67 27.31 4.09
C THR A 243 -12.99 27.91 2.73
N THR A 244 -14.23 28.40 2.59
CA THR A 244 -14.76 29.12 1.42
C THR A 244 -14.04 30.44 1.17
#